data_AF-A0A7C1F812-F1
#
_entry.id   AF-A0A7C1F812-F1
#
_cell.length_a   1.000
_cell.length_b   1.000
_cell.length_c   1.000
_cell.angle_alpha   90.00
_cell.angle_beta   90.00
_cell.angle_gamma   90.00
#
_symmetry.space_group_name_H-M   'P 1'
#
loop_
_entity.id
_entity.type
_entity.pdbx_description
1 polymer ?
#
loop_
_entity_poly.entity_id
_entity_poly.type
_entity_poly.pdbx_seq_one_letter_code
_entity_poly.pdbx_strand_id
1 'polypeptide(L)'
;MAFARRGRLFLCVIFLLVAGVFSTSAQDVPINGTLVQGSPVVGTLENGDEVLRYVYNVLDLRSVTIQALSETVHPTLRIVQGDTEIAAENNALFQSVTSLTTILPAGSYIVEVSAANDVGGTLIVLVDNETPINADVLALGSAFNREVSASSPTSLFTIGALSEEAYLYIDAAAGSNPSARLTDTTASQINALLDGGALGLRVRLPAGDASYLLEVAFRAAASSDIQPFSVCLTPVSVNSCEGTGEPVVVSPLDPNAPVTTVEPGGDACTVTPNVAGGANIRQSATVNSIIAGALPGGAVAAVIGVSPDGAWFNIQFNNITGWVAASVVNVSGGCANVPTVNPPAPLFPTNTPTATPLPTSTPTPTQSGPCLISVFAPTNVYQIPNADISNLQDQVSAGGELIPTGRLADNSWWRTNYAGAWIQTSTFGVTVNVTGNCANLPIVSP
;
A
#
# COMPACT_ATOMS: atom_id res chain seq x y z
N MET A 1 68.68 74.10 29.68
CA MET A 1 67.27 73.66 29.56
C MET A 1 67.30 72.17 29.21
N ALA A 2 67.17 71.28 30.19
CA ALA A 2 65.99 70.43 30.45
C ALA A 2 65.73 69.39 29.33
N PHE A 3 66.15 68.11 29.50
CA PHE A 3 65.33 66.91 29.84
C PHE A 3 64.21 66.61 28.82
N ALA A 4 63.88 65.40 28.31
CA ALA A 4 64.12 63.98 28.61
C ALA A 4 63.73 63.14 27.35
N ARG A 5 64.45 62.08 26.94
CA ARG A 5 64.22 60.63 27.16
C ARG A 5 62.80 60.06 26.92
N ARG A 6 62.80 58.96 26.13
CA ARG A 6 61.97 57.71 26.17
C ARG A 6 60.78 57.55 25.21
N GLY A 7 60.96 56.58 24.29
CA GLY A 7 60.22 55.31 24.28
C GLY A 7 58.74 55.39 23.90
N ARG A 8 58.42 55.08 22.64
CA ARG A 8 57.05 54.72 22.24
C ARG A 8 56.96 53.23 21.95
N LEU A 9 56.43 52.56 22.96
CA LEU A 9 55.66 51.33 22.94
C LEU A 9 54.75 51.30 21.69
N PHE A 10 54.90 50.31 20.80
CA PHE A 10 53.85 49.97 19.83
C PHE A 10 53.30 48.61 20.19
N LEU A 11 52.04 48.65 20.60
CA LEU A 11 51.20 47.58 21.12
C LEU A 11 50.79 46.66 19.97
N CYS A 12 51.12 45.36 20.06
CA CYS A 12 50.55 44.33 19.19
C CYS A 12 49.06 44.17 19.50
N VAL A 13 48.19 44.71 18.64
CA VAL A 13 46.75 44.46 18.67
C VAL A 13 46.51 43.09 18.05
N ILE A 14 46.22 42.10 18.91
CA ILE A 14 45.72 40.78 18.52
C ILE A 14 44.26 40.97 18.09
N PHE A 15 43.98 40.80 16.79
CA PHE A 15 42.63 40.74 16.25
C PHE A 15 42.04 39.37 16.61
N LEU A 16 41.21 39.34 17.65
CA LEU A 16 40.41 38.18 18.03
C LEU A 16 39.22 38.10 17.06
N LEU A 17 39.34 37.23 16.06
CA LEU A 17 38.33 36.96 15.05
C LEU A 17 37.23 36.10 15.70
N VAL A 18 36.25 36.77 16.33
CA VAL A 18 35.03 36.13 16.81
C VAL A 18 34.20 35.79 15.58
N ALA A 19 34.24 34.54 15.14
CA ALA A 19 33.27 33.98 14.22
C ALA A 19 31.91 33.97 14.94
N GLY A 20 31.16 35.06 14.79
CA GLY A 20 29.75 35.10 15.14
C GLY A 20 29.01 34.10 14.27
N VAL A 21 28.61 32.98 14.87
CA VAL A 21 27.62 32.09 14.28
C VAL A 21 26.31 32.88 14.28
N PHE A 22 26.02 33.55 13.17
CA PHE A 22 24.67 34.04 12.91
C PHE A 22 23.82 32.81 12.68
N SER A 23 23.16 32.34 13.73
CA SER A 23 22.00 31.48 13.58
C SER A 23 20.96 32.29 12.83
N THR A 24 20.82 32.04 11.54
CA THR A 24 19.67 32.52 10.77
C THR A 24 18.43 31.90 11.41
N SER A 25 17.69 32.67 12.20
CA SER A 25 16.33 32.31 12.54
C SER A 25 15.57 32.15 11.23
N ALA A 26 14.97 30.99 10.99
CA ALA A 26 13.95 30.86 9.96
C ALA A 26 12.91 31.97 10.24
N GLN A 27 12.85 33.00 9.40
CA GLN A 27 11.75 33.94 9.43
C GLN A 27 10.55 33.18 8.87
N ASP A 28 9.45 33.12 9.63
CA ASP A 28 8.19 32.61 9.13
C ASP A 28 7.80 33.40 7.88
N VAL A 29 7.92 32.77 6.70
CA VAL A 29 7.59 33.42 5.43
C VAL A 29 6.09 33.72 5.43
N PRO A 30 5.67 34.99 5.25
CA PRO A 30 4.29 35.41 5.46
C PRO A 30 3.31 34.73 4.49
N ILE A 31 2.09 34.47 4.99
CA ILE A 31 0.97 33.95 4.21
C ILE A 31 0.15 35.14 3.68
N ASN A 32 -0.05 35.20 2.37
CA ASN A 32 -0.74 36.28 1.67
C ASN A 32 -2.27 36.12 1.64
N GLY A 33 -2.78 34.93 1.94
CA GLY A 33 -4.23 34.69 2.04
C GLY A 33 -4.60 33.21 2.01
N THR A 34 -5.89 32.95 1.81
CA THR A 34 -6.46 31.60 1.68
C THR A 34 -7.17 31.48 0.34
N LEU A 35 -6.94 30.39 -0.38
CA LEU A 35 -7.66 30.06 -1.61
C LEU A 35 -8.92 29.26 -1.28
N VAL A 36 -10.00 29.61 -1.97
CA VAL A 36 -11.30 28.91 -1.92
C VAL A 36 -11.81 28.78 -3.34
N GLN A 37 -12.41 27.63 -3.69
CA GLN A 37 -12.98 27.39 -5.01
C GLN A 37 -13.91 28.54 -5.46
N GLY A 38 -13.70 29.02 -6.68
CA GLY A 38 -14.51 30.08 -7.29
C GLY A 38 -14.30 31.48 -6.72
N SER A 39 -13.40 31.65 -5.74
CA SER A 39 -13.09 32.96 -5.14
C SER A 39 -11.68 33.41 -5.56
N PRO A 40 -11.55 34.31 -6.55
CA PRO A 40 -10.25 34.80 -6.97
C PRO A 40 -9.62 35.70 -5.90
N VAL A 41 -8.31 35.56 -5.73
CA VAL A 41 -7.49 36.38 -4.84
C VAL A 41 -6.51 37.19 -5.67
N VAL A 42 -6.38 38.48 -5.36
CA VAL A 42 -5.41 39.36 -6.02
C VAL A 42 -4.12 39.37 -5.21
N GLY A 43 -3.00 39.11 -5.90
CA GLY A 43 -1.65 39.18 -5.38
C GLY A 43 -0.86 40.30 -6.07
N THR A 44 0.16 40.84 -5.40
CA THR A 44 1.13 41.74 -6.01
C THR A 44 2.52 41.26 -5.65
N LEU A 45 3.34 41.01 -6.67
CA LEU A 45 4.77 40.81 -6.54
C LEU A 45 5.44 42.17 -6.67
N GLU A 46 6.14 42.62 -5.64
CA GLU A 46 6.91 43.87 -5.69
C GLU A 46 8.13 43.73 -6.61
N ASN A 47 8.73 42.53 -6.66
CA ASN A 47 9.87 42.19 -7.50
C ASN A 47 9.73 40.77 -8.08
N GLY A 48 10.55 40.43 -9.09
CA GLY A 48 10.47 39.15 -9.82
C GLY A 48 10.88 37.90 -9.04
N ASP A 49 11.66 38.08 -7.98
CA ASP A 49 12.18 37.02 -7.11
C ASP A 49 11.26 36.73 -5.91
N GLU A 50 10.18 37.48 -5.75
CA GLU A 50 9.22 37.30 -4.67
C GLU A 50 8.33 36.06 -4.88
N VAL A 51 7.89 35.46 -3.78
CA VAL A 51 7.00 34.31 -3.75
C VAL A 51 5.79 34.64 -2.89
N LEU A 52 4.60 34.62 -3.48
CA LEU A 52 3.34 34.72 -2.75
C LEU A 52 2.91 33.33 -2.26
N ARG A 53 2.44 33.24 -1.02
CA ARG A 53 2.05 31.97 -0.39
C ARG A 53 0.60 32.03 0.06
N TYR A 54 -0.21 31.09 -0.39
CA TYR A 54 -1.61 30.98 -0.03
C TYR A 54 -1.92 29.64 0.62
N VAL A 55 -2.68 29.66 1.73
CA VAL A 55 -3.20 28.43 2.33
C VAL A 55 -4.33 27.89 1.46
N TYR A 56 -4.31 26.60 1.20
CA TYR A 56 -5.37 25.89 0.49
C TYR A 56 -5.70 24.59 1.21
N ASN A 57 -6.97 24.42 1.60
CA ASN A 57 -7.42 23.26 2.36
C ASN A 57 -8.31 22.39 1.49
N VAL A 58 -8.03 21.09 1.48
CA VAL A 58 -8.75 20.08 0.72
C VAL A 58 -9.39 19.11 1.72
N LEU A 59 -10.68 18.81 1.53
CA LEU A 59 -11.48 18.06 2.50
C LEU A 59 -11.40 16.53 2.34
N ASP A 60 -11.19 16.07 1.12
CA ASP A 60 -11.17 14.67 0.67
C ASP A 60 -10.34 14.57 -0.62
N LEU A 61 -10.21 13.39 -1.24
CA LEU A 61 -9.39 13.25 -2.45
C LEU A 61 -10.01 14.03 -3.63
N ARG A 62 -9.31 15.05 -4.14
CA ARG A 62 -9.82 15.99 -5.16
C ARG A 62 -8.86 16.14 -6.34
N SER A 63 -9.42 16.29 -7.54
CA SER A 63 -8.73 16.88 -8.69
C SER A 63 -8.86 18.37 -8.58
N VAL A 64 -7.74 19.09 -8.56
CA VAL A 64 -7.70 20.53 -8.38
C VAL A 64 -6.96 21.16 -9.55
N THR A 65 -7.57 22.18 -10.15
CA THR A 65 -6.94 23.08 -11.11
C THR A 65 -6.81 24.46 -10.48
N ILE A 66 -5.58 24.89 -10.26
CA ILE A 66 -5.26 26.25 -9.83
C ILE A 66 -4.80 27.03 -11.05
N GLN A 67 -5.32 28.25 -11.21
CA GLN A 67 -4.87 29.17 -12.24
C GLN A 67 -4.27 30.42 -11.61
N ALA A 68 -3.17 30.89 -12.19
CA ALA A 68 -2.64 32.21 -11.96
C ALA A 68 -2.57 32.97 -13.29
N LEU A 69 -2.97 34.24 -13.27
CA LEU A 69 -3.06 35.05 -14.48
C LEU A 69 -2.65 36.50 -14.23
N SER A 70 -1.90 37.07 -15.18
CA SER A 70 -1.37 38.43 -15.14
C SER A 70 -1.03 38.91 -16.55
N GLU A 71 -1.19 40.21 -16.80
CA GLU A 71 -0.79 40.83 -18.07
C GLU A 71 0.72 41.14 -18.13
N THR A 72 1.38 41.27 -16.97
CA THR A 72 2.79 41.69 -16.88
C THR A 72 3.69 40.60 -16.30
N VAL A 73 3.17 39.81 -15.37
CA VAL A 73 3.87 38.68 -14.76
C VAL A 73 3.60 37.43 -15.61
N HIS A 74 4.61 36.59 -15.80
CA HIS A 74 4.41 35.23 -16.30
C HIS A 74 4.41 34.29 -15.09
N PRO A 75 3.23 33.99 -14.51
CA PRO A 75 3.18 33.33 -13.21
C PRO A 75 3.71 31.90 -13.28
N THR A 76 4.32 31.44 -12.19
CA THR A 76 4.57 30.01 -11.93
C THR A 76 3.67 29.56 -10.78
N LEU A 77 3.40 28.27 -10.73
CA LEU A 77 2.60 27.66 -9.66
C LEU A 77 3.36 26.51 -9.04
N ARG A 78 3.37 26.45 -7.71
CA ARG A 78 3.93 25.32 -6.96
C ARG A 78 3.04 25.02 -5.78
N ILE A 79 2.73 23.75 -5.56
CA ILE A 79 1.93 23.29 -4.42
C ILE A 79 2.84 22.48 -3.52
N VAL A 80 2.91 22.87 -2.25
CA VAL A 80 3.72 22.21 -1.23
C VAL A 80 2.89 21.78 -0.04
N GLN A 81 3.32 20.71 0.63
CA GLN A 81 2.79 20.25 1.90
C GLN A 81 3.96 20.03 2.87
N GLY A 82 4.05 20.85 3.92
CA GLY A 82 5.28 20.95 4.70
C GLY A 82 6.43 21.45 3.83
N ASP A 83 7.54 20.70 3.78
CA ASP A 83 8.70 20.97 2.92
C ASP A 83 8.66 20.21 1.58
N THR A 84 7.64 19.37 1.37
CA THR A 84 7.54 18.50 0.19
C THR A 84 6.81 19.20 -0.93
N GLU A 85 7.40 19.22 -2.12
CA GLU A 85 6.73 19.63 -3.36
C GLU A 85 5.80 18.53 -3.87
N ILE A 86 4.53 18.88 -4.05
CA ILE A 86 3.49 17.96 -4.54
C ILE A 86 3.34 18.08 -6.06
N ALA A 87 3.33 19.31 -6.57
CA ALA A 87 3.22 19.60 -7.99
C ALA A 87 3.74 21.01 -8.30
N ALA A 88 4.27 21.21 -9.51
CA ALA A 88 4.71 22.52 -9.97
C ALA A 88 4.47 22.69 -11.48
N GLU A 89 4.18 23.92 -11.88
CA GLU A 89 4.17 24.38 -13.26
C GLU A 89 5.04 25.62 -13.35
N ASN A 90 6.16 25.49 -14.08
CA ASN A 90 7.20 26.51 -14.17
C ASN A 90 6.91 27.55 -15.26
N ASN A 91 5.83 27.38 -16.04
CA ASN A 91 5.42 28.28 -17.12
C ASN A 91 6.58 28.57 -18.09
N ALA A 92 7.25 27.51 -18.57
CA ALA A 92 8.43 27.62 -19.42
C ALA A 92 8.17 28.32 -20.77
N LEU A 93 6.90 28.46 -21.14
CA LEU A 93 6.45 29.16 -22.35
C LEU A 93 6.09 30.63 -22.11
N PHE A 94 6.28 31.15 -20.90
CA PHE A 94 6.07 32.56 -20.56
C PHE A 94 4.65 33.05 -20.89
N GLN A 95 3.65 32.25 -20.54
CA GLN A 95 2.24 32.55 -20.78
C GLN A 95 1.69 33.50 -19.71
N SER A 96 0.76 34.37 -20.11
CA SER A 96 0.03 35.27 -19.20
C SER A 96 -0.97 34.54 -18.29
N VAL A 97 -1.31 33.29 -18.61
CA VAL A 97 -2.14 32.40 -17.80
C VAL A 97 -1.37 31.11 -17.60
N THR A 98 -1.30 30.63 -16.38
CA THR A 98 -0.68 29.36 -16.01
C THR A 98 -1.68 28.55 -15.21
N SER A 99 -1.83 27.29 -15.57
CA SER A 99 -2.74 26.35 -14.92
C SER A 99 -1.97 25.15 -14.41
N LEU A 100 -2.14 24.83 -13.13
CA LEU A 100 -1.59 23.64 -12.50
C LEU A 100 -2.75 22.72 -12.11
N THR A 101 -2.84 21.56 -12.77
CA THR A 101 -3.79 20.50 -12.41
C THR A 101 -3.08 19.39 -11.68
N THR A 102 -3.55 19.03 -10.49
CA THR A 102 -3.01 17.93 -9.70
C THR A 102 -4.09 17.28 -8.85
N ILE A 103 -3.80 16.08 -8.34
CA ILE A 103 -4.65 15.36 -7.40
C ILE A 103 -4.11 15.61 -5.99
N LEU A 104 -4.99 16.00 -5.06
CA LEU A 104 -4.64 16.30 -3.68
C LEU A 104 -5.49 15.46 -2.73
N PRO A 105 -4.88 14.67 -1.83
CA PRO A 105 -5.55 14.11 -0.65
C PRO A 105 -6.15 15.19 0.26
N ALA A 106 -7.00 14.75 1.20
CA ALA A 106 -7.43 15.60 2.30
C ALA A 106 -6.21 16.15 3.06
N GLY A 107 -6.17 17.46 3.28
CA GLY A 107 -5.02 18.09 3.91
C GLY A 107 -4.97 19.60 3.74
N SER A 108 -3.98 20.21 4.38
CA SER A 108 -3.66 21.63 4.23
C SER A 108 -2.37 21.78 3.42
N TYR A 109 -2.43 22.61 2.38
CA TYR A 109 -1.37 22.86 1.41
C TYR A 109 -1.03 24.35 1.36
N ILE A 110 0.19 24.65 0.92
CA ILE A 110 0.59 26.00 0.54
C ILE A 110 0.75 26.05 -0.97
N VAL A 111 0.08 27.02 -1.59
CA VAL A 111 0.21 27.35 -3.00
C VAL A 111 1.15 28.54 -3.11
N GLU A 112 2.29 28.30 -3.74
CA GLU A 112 3.34 29.27 -3.99
C GLU A 112 3.23 29.78 -5.42
N VAL A 113 3.24 31.10 -5.58
CA VAL A 113 3.12 31.79 -6.87
C VAL A 113 4.30 32.74 -7.03
N SER A 114 5.03 32.59 -8.14
CA SER A 114 6.21 33.42 -8.46
C SER A 114 6.18 33.89 -9.92
N ALA A 115 7.23 34.57 -10.39
CA ALA A 115 7.34 35.07 -11.75
C ALA A 115 8.42 34.33 -12.55
N ALA A 116 8.06 33.62 -13.62
CA ALA A 116 9.01 32.98 -14.52
C ALA A 116 9.89 34.01 -15.25
N ASN A 117 9.34 35.20 -15.52
CA ASN A 117 10.03 36.28 -16.24
C ASN A 117 10.82 37.22 -15.33
N ASP A 118 10.89 36.97 -14.02
CA ASP A 118 11.59 37.84 -13.06
C ASP A 118 11.08 39.30 -13.09
N VAL A 119 9.78 39.49 -13.29
CA VAL A 119 9.10 40.80 -13.32
C VAL A 119 8.00 40.85 -12.26
N GLY A 120 8.01 41.92 -11.45
CA GLY A 120 6.95 42.22 -10.48
C GLY A 120 5.68 42.76 -11.15
N GLY A 121 4.56 42.62 -10.46
CA GLY A 121 3.26 43.09 -10.94
C GLY A 121 2.08 42.46 -10.21
N THR A 122 0.88 42.88 -10.62
CA THR A 122 -0.37 42.33 -10.09
C THR A 122 -0.76 41.06 -10.82
N LEU A 123 -1.21 40.06 -10.06
CA LEU A 123 -1.71 38.79 -10.57
C LEU A 123 -2.99 38.39 -9.83
N ILE A 124 -3.77 37.52 -10.46
CA ILE A 124 -4.95 36.90 -9.85
C ILE A 124 -4.65 35.41 -9.73
N VAL A 125 -4.92 34.83 -8.56
CA VAL A 125 -4.85 33.39 -8.29
C VAL A 125 -6.24 32.90 -7.97
N LEU A 126 -6.65 31.77 -8.54
CA LEU A 126 -7.94 31.17 -8.25
C LEU A 126 -7.91 29.64 -8.38
N VAL A 127 -8.72 28.99 -7.56
CA VAL A 127 -9.03 27.56 -7.71
C VAL A 127 -10.19 27.47 -8.69
N ASP A 128 -9.87 27.12 -9.94
CA ASP A 128 -10.76 27.15 -11.10
C ASP A 128 -11.72 25.97 -11.07
N ASN A 129 -11.16 24.78 -10.86
CA ASN A 129 -11.92 23.56 -10.74
C ASN A 129 -11.42 22.76 -9.54
N GLU A 130 -12.36 22.23 -8.76
CA GLU A 130 -12.10 21.31 -7.67
C GLU A 130 -13.22 20.27 -7.67
N THR A 131 -12.89 19.04 -8.06
CA THR A 131 -13.85 17.95 -8.23
C THR A 131 -13.42 16.72 -7.42
N PRO A 132 -14.31 16.11 -6.63
CA PRO A 132 -13.96 14.91 -5.89
C PRO A 132 -13.60 13.78 -6.85
N ILE A 133 -12.56 13.03 -6.51
CA ILE A 133 -12.16 11.82 -7.24
C ILE A 133 -12.31 10.62 -6.32
N ASN A 134 -12.82 9.53 -6.87
CA ASN A 134 -12.81 8.23 -6.22
C ASN A 134 -11.50 7.50 -6.55
N ALA A 135 -10.87 6.93 -5.53
CA ALA A 135 -9.76 6.02 -5.68
C ALA A 135 -10.17 4.61 -5.24
N ASP A 136 -9.63 3.59 -5.90
CA ASP A 136 -9.87 2.21 -5.51
C ASP A 136 -9.16 1.93 -4.17
N VAL A 137 -9.76 1.13 -3.30
CA VAL A 137 -9.09 0.72 -2.05
C VAL A 137 -8.20 -0.48 -2.33
N LEU A 138 -6.89 -0.32 -2.18
CA LEU A 138 -5.92 -1.41 -2.25
C LEU A 138 -5.73 -2.00 -0.85
N ALA A 139 -6.61 -2.95 -0.51
CA ALA A 139 -6.58 -3.65 0.75
C ALA A 139 -5.43 -4.66 0.83
N LEU A 140 -5.01 -4.99 2.05
CA LEU A 140 -4.00 -6.02 2.29
C LEU A 140 -4.48 -7.38 1.72
N GLY A 141 -3.64 -8.00 0.89
CA GLY A 141 -3.95 -9.23 0.15
C GLY A 141 -4.67 -9.02 -1.19
N SER A 142 -4.96 -7.78 -1.59
CA SER A 142 -5.64 -7.49 -2.85
C SER A 142 -4.66 -7.22 -4.00
N ALA A 143 -5.08 -7.59 -5.20
CA ALA A 143 -4.39 -7.29 -6.43
C ALA A 143 -5.38 -6.73 -7.46
N PHE A 144 -4.90 -5.81 -8.29
CA PHE A 144 -5.66 -5.23 -9.38
C PHE A 144 -4.82 -5.23 -10.65
N ASN A 145 -5.45 -5.63 -11.74
CA ASN A 145 -4.98 -5.34 -13.09
C ASN A 145 -5.75 -4.13 -13.62
N ARG A 146 -5.04 -3.17 -14.18
CA ARG A 146 -5.59 -1.90 -14.70
C ARG A 146 -4.83 -1.48 -15.94
N GLU A 147 -5.32 -0.43 -16.57
CA GLU A 147 -4.67 0.25 -17.67
C GLU A 147 -4.79 1.77 -17.53
N VAL A 148 -3.80 2.49 -18.05
CA VAL A 148 -3.86 3.95 -18.24
C VAL A 148 -3.62 4.27 -19.71
N SER A 149 -4.22 5.36 -20.19
CA SER A 149 -4.15 5.77 -21.60
C SER A 149 -4.26 7.29 -21.73
N ALA A 150 -4.05 7.84 -22.92
CA ALA A 150 -4.23 9.27 -23.15
C ALA A 150 -5.66 9.78 -22.81
N SER A 151 -6.69 8.93 -22.91
CA SER A 151 -8.08 9.26 -22.57
C SER A 151 -8.43 9.02 -21.10
N SER A 152 -7.67 8.17 -20.41
CA SER A 152 -7.80 7.91 -18.97
C SER A 152 -6.39 7.90 -18.36
N PRO A 153 -5.79 9.09 -18.15
CA PRO A 153 -4.36 9.21 -17.91
C PRO A 153 -3.92 8.81 -16.51
N THR A 154 -4.86 8.55 -15.59
CA THR A 154 -4.52 8.28 -14.19
C THR A 154 -5.38 7.15 -13.63
N SER A 155 -4.77 6.29 -12.81
CA SER A 155 -5.43 5.30 -11.96
C SER A 155 -4.95 5.49 -10.52
N LEU A 156 -5.89 5.54 -9.58
CA LEU A 156 -5.63 5.91 -8.19
C LEU A 156 -6.02 4.79 -7.23
N PHE A 157 -5.16 4.57 -6.24
CA PHE A 157 -5.42 3.63 -5.16
C PHE A 157 -5.13 4.28 -3.81
N THR A 158 -5.97 3.99 -2.83
CA THR A 158 -5.73 4.32 -1.42
C THR A 158 -5.35 3.08 -0.64
N ILE A 159 -4.34 3.22 0.22
CA ILE A 159 -3.95 2.21 1.19
C ILE A 159 -4.16 2.84 2.57
N GLY A 160 -5.04 2.24 3.37
CA GLY A 160 -5.26 2.69 4.74
C GLY A 160 -4.24 2.11 5.72
N ALA A 161 -4.55 2.23 7.01
CA ALA A 161 -3.76 1.67 8.09
C ALA A 161 -3.46 0.17 7.87
N LEU A 162 -2.21 -0.22 8.16
CA LEU A 162 -1.72 -1.58 7.97
C LEU A 162 -1.52 -2.26 9.33
N SER A 163 -2.19 -3.39 9.54
CA SER A 163 -2.07 -4.18 10.77
C SER A 163 -0.70 -4.85 10.95
N GLU A 164 0.00 -5.06 9.84
CA GLU A 164 1.37 -5.57 9.79
C GLU A 164 2.11 -4.94 8.62
N GLU A 165 3.42 -5.14 8.53
CA GLU A 165 4.18 -4.64 7.39
C GLU A 165 3.72 -5.31 6.09
N ALA A 166 3.73 -4.55 5.00
CA ALA A 166 3.28 -5.03 3.69
C ALA A 166 4.31 -4.75 2.60
N TYR A 167 4.32 -5.58 1.57
CA TYR A 167 4.93 -5.28 0.29
C TYR A 167 3.86 -4.78 -0.69
N LEU A 168 4.08 -3.58 -1.22
CA LEU A 168 3.40 -3.06 -2.40
C LEU A 168 4.22 -3.43 -3.64
N TYR A 169 3.61 -4.17 -4.55
CA TYR A 169 4.11 -4.50 -5.86
C TYR A 169 3.40 -3.64 -6.91
N ILE A 170 4.16 -3.07 -7.83
CA ILE A 170 3.67 -2.33 -8.99
C ILE A 170 4.46 -2.85 -10.18
N ASP A 171 3.80 -3.48 -11.14
CA ASP A 171 4.46 -4.06 -12.31
C ASP A 171 3.76 -3.58 -13.58
N ALA A 172 4.52 -2.96 -14.49
CA ALA A 172 4.06 -2.64 -15.83
C ALA A 172 4.07 -3.92 -16.68
N ALA A 173 3.04 -4.12 -17.50
CA ALA A 173 3.05 -5.21 -18.46
C ALA A 173 4.16 -5.02 -19.51
N ALA A 174 4.59 -6.10 -20.15
CA ALA A 174 5.61 -6.04 -21.19
C ALA A 174 5.25 -5.02 -22.30
N GLY A 175 6.16 -4.08 -22.56
CA GLY A 175 5.97 -3.01 -23.55
C GLY A 175 5.20 -1.78 -23.05
N SER A 176 4.76 -1.79 -21.79
CA SER A 176 4.12 -0.63 -21.13
C SER A 176 5.13 0.15 -20.31
N ASN A 177 4.86 1.45 -20.11
CA ASN A 177 5.76 2.32 -19.35
C ASN A 177 5.03 3.43 -18.55
N PRO A 178 4.03 3.06 -17.70
CA PRO A 178 3.39 4.04 -16.83
C PRO A 178 4.36 4.52 -15.75
N SER A 179 4.20 5.76 -15.30
CA SER A 179 4.82 6.23 -14.05
C SER A 179 3.98 5.82 -12.85
N ALA A 180 4.62 5.63 -11.70
CA ALA A 180 3.91 5.49 -10.43
C ALA A 180 4.52 6.35 -9.34
N ARG A 181 3.67 6.94 -8.49
CA ARG A 181 4.06 7.75 -7.33
C ARG A 181 3.30 7.26 -6.10
N LEU A 182 4.03 6.90 -5.06
CA LEU A 182 3.48 6.53 -3.76
C LEU A 182 3.76 7.66 -2.75
N THR A 183 2.69 8.25 -2.22
CA THR A 183 2.75 9.32 -1.24
C THR A 183 2.19 8.83 0.09
N ASP A 184 2.95 8.98 1.18
CA ASP A 184 2.44 8.90 2.55
C ASP A 184 1.67 10.18 2.85
N THR A 185 0.35 10.09 2.89
CA THR A 185 -0.53 11.24 3.11
C THR A 185 -0.57 11.67 4.56
N THR A 186 -0.14 10.81 5.48
CA THR A 186 -0.05 11.13 6.91
C THR A 186 1.22 11.93 7.20
N ALA A 187 2.34 11.53 6.60
CA ALA A 187 3.64 12.20 6.76
C ALA A 187 3.89 13.31 5.73
N SER A 188 3.06 13.41 4.68
CA SER A 188 3.24 14.33 3.55
C SER A 188 4.56 14.11 2.82
N GLN A 189 4.93 12.85 2.61
CA GLN A 189 6.20 12.47 2.00
C GLN A 189 5.99 11.56 0.79
N ILE A 190 6.86 11.71 -0.21
CA ILE A 190 6.93 10.78 -1.35
C ILE A 190 7.82 9.62 -0.95
N ASN A 191 7.24 8.44 -0.81
CA ASN A 191 7.95 7.26 -0.34
C ASN A 191 8.58 6.48 -1.49
N ALA A 192 7.99 6.56 -2.69
CA ALA A 192 8.49 5.85 -3.85
C ALA A 192 8.05 6.48 -5.18
N LEU A 193 8.94 6.41 -6.17
CA LEU A 193 8.72 6.87 -7.54
C LEU A 193 9.19 5.78 -8.51
N LEU A 194 8.36 5.47 -9.49
CA LEU A 194 8.70 4.66 -10.66
C LEU A 194 8.69 5.58 -11.88
N ASP A 195 9.87 5.95 -12.33
CA ASP A 195 10.08 6.69 -13.58
C ASP A 195 10.49 5.73 -14.70
N GLY A 196 10.18 6.09 -15.94
CA GLY A 196 10.07 5.16 -17.07
C GLY A 196 11.32 4.45 -17.59
N GLY A 197 12.35 4.29 -16.76
CA GLY A 197 13.48 3.38 -16.96
C GLY A 197 13.31 2.00 -16.30
N ALA A 198 12.31 1.81 -15.42
CA ALA A 198 12.05 0.54 -14.74
C ALA A 198 10.63 0.01 -15.05
N LEU A 199 10.50 -1.32 -15.12
CA LEU A 199 9.23 -2.00 -15.43
C LEU A 199 8.39 -2.34 -14.19
N GLY A 200 8.91 -2.07 -12.99
CA GLY A 200 8.19 -2.35 -11.77
C GLY A 200 8.94 -1.89 -10.53
N LEU A 201 8.23 -1.88 -9.41
CA LEU A 201 8.71 -1.44 -8.11
C LEU A 201 8.11 -2.32 -7.00
N ARG A 202 8.93 -2.70 -6.03
CA ARG A 202 8.48 -3.27 -4.76
C ARG A 202 8.85 -2.34 -3.62
N VAL A 203 7.84 -1.89 -2.87
CA VAL A 203 8.00 -1.03 -1.70
C VAL A 203 7.60 -1.80 -0.45
N ARG A 204 8.38 -1.72 0.63
CA ARG A 204 7.98 -2.25 1.94
C ARG A 204 7.37 -1.12 2.76
N LEU A 205 6.12 -1.27 3.16
CA LEU A 205 5.37 -0.33 3.97
C LEU A 205 5.34 -0.80 5.43
N PRO A 206 5.58 0.10 6.40
CA PRO A 206 5.51 -0.25 7.81
C PRO A 206 4.07 -0.55 8.25
N ALA A 207 3.93 -1.34 9.31
CA ALA A 207 2.67 -1.43 10.04
C ALA A 207 2.37 -0.09 10.73
N GLY A 208 1.09 0.27 10.88
CA GLY A 208 0.66 1.45 11.61
C GLY A 208 -0.49 2.20 10.93
N ASP A 209 -0.77 3.39 11.44
CA ASP A 209 -1.92 4.22 11.04
C ASP A 209 -1.64 5.14 9.85
N ALA A 210 -0.49 4.96 9.18
CA ALA A 210 -0.16 5.72 7.99
C ALA A 210 -1.15 5.40 6.86
N SER A 211 -1.51 6.41 6.09
CA SER A 211 -2.33 6.28 4.89
C SER A 211 -1.50 6.66 3.68
N TYR A 212 -1.71 5.97 2.57
CA TYR A 212 -0.97 6.18 1.34
C TYR A 212 -1.91 6.40 0.16
N LEU A 213 -1.49 7.27 -0.75
CA LEU A 213 -2.06 7.43 -2.08
C LEU A 213 -1.05 6.90 -3.10
N LEU A 214 -1.46 5.92 -3.88
CA LEU A 214 -0.74 5.45 -5.05
C LEU A 214 -1.40 6.02 -6.30
N GLU A 215 -0.61 6.77 -7.06
CA GLU A 215 -0.98 7.30 -8.37
C GLU A 215 -0.19 6.59 -9.45
N VAL A 216 -0.88 5.93 -10.38
CA VAL A 216 -0.29 5.37 -11.60
C VAL A 216 -0.75 6.22 -12.78
N ALA A 217 0.19 6.79 -13.52
CA ALA A 217 -0.09 7.77 -14.57
C ALA A 217 0.47 7.33 -15.93
N PHE A 218 -0.31 7.58 -16.98
CA PHE A 218 0.07 7.38 -18.36
C PHE A 218 1.24 8.28 -18.72
N ARG A 219 2.27 7.69 -19.34
CA ARG A 219 3.34 8.46 -19.98
C ARG A 219 3.25 8.25 -21.47
N ALA A 220 3.14 9.33 -22.23
CA ALA A 220 3.18 9.24 -23.68
C ALA A 220 4.48 8.55 -24.13
N ALA A 221 4.33 7.33 -24.67
CA ALA A 221 5.42 6.52 -25.20
C ALA A 221 5.20 6.30 -26.70
N ALA A 222 6.27 6.11 -27.46
CA ALA A 222 6.19 6.00 -28.92
C ALA A 222 5.47 4.74 -29.45
N SER A 223 5.07 3.79 -28.60
CA SER A 223 4.70 2.43 -29.02
C SER A 223 3.39 1.84 -28.48
N SER A 224 2.65 2.52 -27.58
CA SER A 224 1.31 2.07 -27.17
C SER A 224 0.47 3.20 -26.56
N ASP A 225 -0.76 3.36 -27.04
CA ASP A 225 -1.75 4.30 -26.51
C ASP A 225 -2.41 3.81 -25.21
N ILE A 226 -2.24 2.53 -24.86
CA ILE A 226 -2.77 1.89 -23.65
C ILE A 226 -1.61 1.21 -22.90
N GLN A 227 -1.49 1.46 -21.61
CA GLN A 227 -0.42 0.98 -20.74
C GLN A 227 -0.99 0.13 -19.60
N PRO A 228 -1.13 -1.18 -19.80
CA PRO A 228 -1.53 -2.10 -18.74
C PRO A 228 -0.47 -2.24 -17.64
N PHE A 229 -0.95 -2.38 -16.41
CA PHE A 229 -0.14 -2.60 -15.21
C PHE A 229 -0.91 -3.42 -14.16
N SER A 230 -0.18 -3.99 -13.22
CA SER A 230 -0.73 -4.65 -12.04
C SER A 230 -0.21 -3.99 -10.76
N VAL A 231 -1.10 -3.84 -9.77
CA VAL A 231 -0.74 -3.46 -8.41
C VAL A 231 -1.19 -4.55 -7.46
N CYS A 232 -0.40 -4.80 -6.42
CA CYS A 232 -0.75 -5.75 -5.40
C CYS A 232 -0.17 -5.32 -4.05
N LEU A 233 -0.98 -5.38 -3.01
CA LEU A 233 -0.54 -5.17 -1.64
C LEU A 233 -0.65 -6.50 -0.91
N THR A 234 0.47 -7.04 -0.45
CA THR A 234 0.51 -8.32 0.26
C THR A 234 1.27 -8.14 1.56
N PRO A 235 0.85 -8.76 2.67
CA PRO A 235 1.62 -8.66 3.89
C PRO A 235 3.00 -9.31 3.73
N VAL A 236 4.00 -8.80 4.45
CA VAL A 236 5.37 -9.35 4.44
C VAL A 236 5.37 -10.82 4.87
N SER A 237 4.42 -11.22 5.70
CA SER A 237 4.21 -12.61 6.14
C SER A 237 3.86 -13.58 5.01
N VAL A 238 3.14 -13.10 3.98
CA VAL A 238 2.73 -13.90 2.81
C VAL A 238 3.72 -13.72 1.66
N ASN A 239 4.21 -12.49 1.44
CA ASN A 239 5.19 -12.12 0.41
C ASN A 239 4.88 -12.66 -1.00
N SER A 240 3.61 -12.82 -1.34
CA SER A 240 3.19 -13.26 -2.67
C SER A 240 1.95 -12.50 -3.14
N CYS A 241 1.95 -12.15 -4.42
CA CYS A 241 0.83 -11.59 -5.15
C CYS A 241 0.17 -12.60 -6.10
N GLU A 242 0.57 -13.87 -6.02
CA GLU A 242 0.02 -14.91 -6.86
C GLU A 242 -1.38 -15.31 -6.36
N GLY A 243 -2.39 -14.68 -6.97
CA GLY A 243 -3.75 -15.19 -6.99
C GLY A 243 -4.79 -14.26 -6.39
N THR A 244 -5.37 -13.39 -7.22
CA THR A 244 -6.83 -13.27 -7.34
C THR A 244 -7.16 -12.74 -8.74
N GLY A 245 -8.12 -13.37 -9.41
CA GLY A 245 -8.68 -12.92 -10.68
C GLY A 245 -9.37 -11.56 -10.53
N GLU A 246 -9.75 -10.99 -11.67
CA GLU A 246 -10.33 -9.66 -11.87
C GLU A 246 -11.20 -9.11 -10.71
N PRO A 247 -11.14 -7.79 -10.46
CA PRO A 247 -11.99 -7.13 -9.48
C PRO A 247 -13.47 -7.38 -9.77
N VAL A 248 -14.25 -7.73 -8.75
CA VAL A 248 -15.72 -7.65 -8.82
C VAL A 248 -16.09 -6.16 -8.89
N VAL A 249 -16.52 -5.71 -10.07
CA VAL A 249 -17.06 -4.37 -10.30
C VAL A 249 -18.32 -4.21 -9.43
N VAL A 250 -18.20 -3.53 -8.29
CA VAL A 250 -19.36 -2.99 -7.57
C VAL A 250 -19.81 -1.72 -8.29
N SER A 251 -20.97 -1.81 -8.92
CA SER A 251 -21.65 -0.69 -9.57
C SER A 251 -21.90 0.45 -8.55
N PRO A 252 -21.80 1.74 -8.92
CA PRO A 252 -22.05 2.84 -7.99
C PRO A 252 -23.51 2.83 -7.54
N LEU A 253 -23.75 2.85 -6.22
CA LEU A 253 -25.08 3.03 -5.64
C LEU A 253 -25.45 4.52 -5.62
N ASP A 254 -26.73 4.78 -5.87
CA ASP A 254 -27.42 6.07 -5.95
C ASP A 254 -27.06 7.03 -4.80
N PRO A 255 -26.55 8.26 -5.09
CA PRO A 255 -26.18 9.25 -4.08
C PRO A 255 -27.35 9.81 -3.26
N ASN A 256 -28.60 9.42 -3.54
CA ASN A 256 -29.78 9.83 -2.79
C ASN A 256 -30.33 8.76 -1.83
N ALA A 257 -29.64 7.63 -1.63
CA ALA A 257 -30.03 6.71 -0.57
C ALA A 257 -29.72 7.33 0.81
N PRO A 258 -30.72 7.50 1.71
CA PRO A 258 -30.50 8.15 2.99
C PRO A 258 -29.54 7.32 3.85
N VAL A 259 -28.45 7.95 4.27
CA VAL A 259 -27.49 7.38 5.23
C VAL A 259 -28.10 7.48 6.63
N THR A 260 -28.65 6.39 7.14
CA THR A 260 -29.04 6.25 8.54
C THR A 260 -27.95 5.52 9.31
N THR A 261 -27.24 6.25 10.16
CA THR A 261 -26.47 5.68 11.26
C THR A 261 -27.44 5.05 12.26
N VAL A 262 -27.55 3.73 12.29
CA VAL A 262 -28.40 3.03 13.26
C VAL A 262 -27.58 2.70 14.50
N GLU A 263 -27.82 3.45 15.57
CA GLU A 263 -27.53 3.04 16.94
C GLU A 263 -28.43 1.82 17.28
N PRO A 264 -27.90 0.69 17.76
CA PRO A 264 -28.70 -0.52 17.96
C PRO A 264 -29.72 -0.36 19.09
N GLY A 265 -30.98 -0.17 18.72
CA GLY A 265 -32.13 -0.37 19.61
C GLY A 265 -32.28 -1.84 20.00
N GLY A 266 -32.58 -2.08 21.28
CA GLY A 266 -32.43 -3.33 22.01
C GLY A 266 -33.32 -4.54 21.66
N ASP A 267 -33.70 -4.73 20.40
CA ASP A 267 -34.39 -5.94 19.93
C ASP A 267 -33.74 -6.61 18.71
N ALA A 268 -32.70 -6.01 18.10
CA ALA A 268 -32.00 -6.63 16.98
C ALA A 268 -31.18 -7.86 17.45
N CYS A 269 -31.24 -8.96 16.69
CA CYS A 269 -30.38 -10.11 16.94
C CYS A 269 -28.93 -9.72 16.63
N THR A 270 -28.06 -9.81 17.64
CA THR A 270 -26.65 -9.45 17.50
C THR A 270 -25.75 -10.54 18.06
N VAL A 271 -24.49 -10.53 17.63
CA VAL A 271 -23.44 -11.40 18.11
C VAL A 271 -22.21 -10.61 18.54
N THR A 272 -21.56 -11.09 19.59
CA THR A 272 -20.29 -10.56 20.11
C THR A 272 -19.31 -11.72 20.28
N PRO A 273 -18.04 -11.63 19.86
CA PRO A 273 -17.07 -12.70 20.09
C PRO A 273 -16.94 -13.08 21.57
N ASN A 274 -16.84 -14.38 21.85
CA ASN A 274 -16.75 -14.91 23.21
C ASN A 274 -15.31 -14.95 23.76
N VAL A 275 -14.32 -14.59 22.93
CA VAL A 275 -12.90 -14.47 23.30
C VAL A 275 -12.36 -13.09 22.91
N ALA A 276 -11.37 -12.62 23.67
CA ALA A 276 -10.75 -11.30 23.45
C ALA A 276 -10.06 -11.15 22.08
N GLY A 277 -9.63 -12.27 21.48
CA GLY A 277 -9.02 -12.30 20.14
C GLY A 277 -10.00 -12.10 18.97
N GLY A 278 -11.30 -12.00 19.25
CA GLY A 278 -12.33 -11.87 18.20
C GLY A 278 -12.69 -13.19 17.53
N ALA A 279 -13.39 -13.10 16.40
CA ALA A 279 -13.84 -14.24 15.61
C ALA A 279 -13.62 -14.00 14.11
N ASN A 280 -13.37 -15.07 13.36
CA ASN A 280 -13.22 -14.97 11.90
C ASN A 280 -14.60 -14.84 11.23
N ILE A 281 -14.70 -13.93 10.26
CA ILE A 281 -15.82 -13.82 9.31
C ILE A 281 -15.40 -14.57 8.06
N ARG A 282 -16.15 -15.59 7.63
CA ARG A 282 -15.82 -16.46 6.49
C ARG A 282 -16.80 -16.29 5.33
N GLN A 283 -16.37 -16.60 4.11
CA GLN A 283 -17.23 -16.48 2.92
C GLN A 283 -18.38 -17.52 2.90
N SER A 284 -18.19 -18.67 3.53
CA SER A 284 -19.17 -19.75 3.68
C SER A 284 -19.16 -20.30 5.11
N ALA A 285 -20.24 -20.97 5.48
CA ALA A 285 -20.50 -21.56 6.80
C ALA A 285 -19.69 -22.86 7.03
N THR A 286 -18.37 -22.79 6.91
CA THR A 286 -17.45 -23.89 7.21
C THR A 286 -16.08 -23.36 7.63
N VAL A 287 -15.41 -24.09 8.52
CA VAL A 287 -14.05 -23.74 9.00
C VAL A 287 -12.99 -23.83 7.90
N ASN A 288 -13.29 -24.55 6.81
CA ASN A 288 -12.42 -24.68 5.63
C ASN A 288 -12.67 -23.57 4.59
N SER A 289 -13.65 -22.69 4.83
CA SER A 289 -13.94 -21.56 3.93
C SER A 289 -12.89 -20.47 4.10
N ILE A 290 -12.63 -19.75 3.01
CA ILE A 290 -11.83 -18.52 3.00
C ILE A 290 -12.34 -17.54 4.07
N ILE A 291 -11.41 -16.93 4.81
CA ILE A 291 -11.69 -15.88 5.78
C ILE A 291 -11.89 -14.57 5.01
N ALA A 292 -13.09 -13.99 5.11
CA ALA A 292 -13.48 -12.72 4.48
C ALA A 292 -13.14 -11.50 5.35
N GLY A 293 -12.93 -11.70 6.65
CA GLY A 293 -12.60 -10.62 7.59
C GLY A 293 -12.56 -11.13 9.03
N ALA A 294 -12.53 -10.20 9.98
CA ALA A 294 -12.55 -10.49 11.41
C ALA A 294 -13.57 -9.62 12.14
N LEU A 295 -14.23 -10.20 13.13
CA LEU A 295 -15.07 -9.53 14.10
C LEU A 295 -14.24 -9.36 15.40
N PRO A 296 -13.79 -8.13 15.73
CA PRO A 296 -12.92 -7.90 16.89
C PRO A 296 -13.58 -8.27 18.23
N GLY A 297 -12.76 -8.65 19.23
CA GLY A 297 -13.25 -8.95 20.58
C GLY A 297 -14.02 -7.77 21.18
N GLY A 298 -15.22 -8.05 21.69
CA GLY A 298 -16.11 -7.01 22.24
C GLY A 298 -16.90 -6.22 21.19
N ALA A 299 -16.62 -6.37 19.89
CA ALA A 299 -17.42 -5.78 18.83
C ALA A 299 -18.79 -6.49 18.72
N VAL A 300 -19.82 -5.72 18.36
CA VAL A 300 -21.18 -6.21 18.18
C VAL A 300 -21.53 -6.15 16.70
N ALA A 301 -22.01 -7.26 16.14
CA ALA A 301 -22.48 -7.34 14.76
C ALA A 301 -23.94 -7.79 14.69
N ALA A 302 -24.71 -7.21 13.78
CA ALA A 302 -26.08 -7.63 13.51
C ALA A 302 -26.09 -8.98 12.79
N VAL A 303 -26.93 -9.90 13.25
CA VAL A 303 -27.20 -11.18 12.58
C VAL A 303 -28.30 -10.96 11.57
N ILE A 304 -27.99 -11.23 10.31
CA ILE A 304 -28.92 -11.10 9.17
C ILE A 304 -29.39 -12.46 8.64
N GLY A 305 -28.78 -13.56 9.10
CA GLY A 305 -29.20 -14.91 8.75
C GLY A 305 -28.55 -15.99 9.61
N VAL A 306 -29.09 -17.20 9.55
CA VAL A 306 -28.53 -18.39 10.20
C VAL A 306 -28.40 -19.54 9.19
N SER A 307 -27.36 -20.36 9.29
CA SER A 307 -27.18 -21.50 8.40
C SER A 307 -28.27 -22.56 8.64
N PRO A 308 -28.59 -23.43 7.66
CA PRO A 308 -29.64 -24.45 7.81
C PRO A 308 -29.41 -25.41 8.99
N ASP A 309 -28.14 -25.63 9.37
CA ASP A 309 -27.74 -26.47 10.51
C ASP A 309 -27.61 -25.70 11.83
N GLY A 310 -27.82 -24.37 11.83
CA GLY A 310 -27.71 -23.51 13.01
C GLY A 310 -26.28 -23.27 13.51
N ALA A 311 -25.26 -23.80 12.82
CA ALA A 311 -23.87 -23.75 13.31
C ALA A 311 -23.16 -22.41 13.01
N TRP A 312 -23.74 -21.57 12.14
CA TRP A 312 -23.14 -20.30 11.71
C TRP A 312 -24.17 -19.18 11.64
N PHE A 313 -23.71 -17.97 12.00
CA PHE A 313 -24.48 -16.75 11.81
C PHE A 313 -23.93 -15.99 10.61
N ASN A 314 -24.82 -15.60 9.70
CA ASN A 314 -24.52 -14.62 8.68
C ASN A 314 -24.67 -13.23 9.30
N ILE A 315 -23.60 -12.46 9.28
CA ILE A 315 -23.53 -11.14 9.91
C ILE A 315 -23.11 -10.09 8.88
N GLN A 316 -23.42 -8.83 9.20
CA GLN A 316 -22.84 -7.68 8.52
C GLN A 316 -22.07 -6.83 9.54
N PHE A 317 -20.79 -6.60 9.27
CA PHE A 317 -19.91 -5.79 10.12
C PHE A 317 -18.93 -5.02 9.26
N ASN A 318 -18.86 -3.68 9.40
CA ASN A 318 -17.98 -2.81 8.62
C ASN A 318 -17.99 -3.08 7.10
N ASN A 319 -19.20 -3.16 6.52
CA ASN A 319 -19.43 -3.49 5.09
C ASN A 319 -18.99 -4.89 4.65
N ILE A 320 -18.59 -5.76 5.58
CA ILE A 320 -18.29 -7.18 5.33
C ILE A 320 -19.53 -8.00 5.70
N THR A 321 -20.10 -8.71 4.73
CA THR A 321 -21.12 -9.73 4.98
C THR A 321 -20.50 -11.11 4.89
N GLY A 322 -20.65 -11.92 5.94
CA GLY A 322 -20.08 -13.27 5.97
C GLY A 322 -20.52 -14.08 7.17
N TRP A 323 -19.94 -15.26 7.31
CA TRP A 323 -20.33 -16.30 8.23
C TRP A 323 -19.37 -16.38 9.42
N VAL A 324 -19.90 -16.22 10.63
CA VAL A 324 -19.17 -16.44 11.88
C VAL A 324 -19.69 -17.70 12.55
N ALA A 325 -18.78 -18.52 13.10
CA ALA A 325 -19.18 -19.76 13.76
C ALA A 325 -19.91 -19.46 15.07
N ALA A 326 -21.07 -20.08 15.28
CA ALA A 326 -21.86 -19.88 16.49
C ALA A 326 -21.11 -20.28 17.77
N SER A 327 -20.12 -21.19 17.66
CA SER A 327 -19.30 -21.65 18.78
C SER A 327 -18.33 -20.59 19.34
N VAL A 328 -18.06 -19.51 18.61
CA VAL A 328 -17.07 -18.48 19.00
C VAL A 328 -17.70 -17.10 19.26
N VAL A 329 -19.04 -17.04 19.32
CA VAL A 329 -19.77 -15.80 19.60
C VAL A 329 -20.86 -16.03 20.64
N ASN A 330 -21.16 -14.99 21.40
CA ASN A 330 -22.32 -14.89 22.28
C ASN A 330 -23.45 -14.17 21.53
N VAL A 331 -24.66 -14.69 21.63
CA VAL A 331 -25.86 -14.15 20.97
C VAL A 331 -26.64 -13.28 21.96
N SER A 332 -27.16 -12.13 21.51
CA SER A 332 -28.04 -11.26 22.29
C SER A 332 -29.16 -10.67 21.43
N GLY A 333 -30.27 -10.25 22.06
CA GLY A 333 -31.44 -9.68 21.37
C GLY A 333 -32.46 -10.70 20.84
N GLY A 334 -33.35 -10.25 19.96
CA GLY A 334 -34.50 -11.00 19.46
C GLY A 334 -34.20 -11.95 18.29
N CYS A 335 -33.51 -13.07 18.55
CA CYS A 335 -33.01 -13.97 17.49
C CYS A 335 -34.00 -15.04 17.00
N ALA A 336 -35.23 -15.08 17.51
CA ALA A 336 -36.21 -16.13 17.19
C ALA A 336 -36.70 -16.13 15.74
N ASN A 337 -36.61 -14.98 15.05
CA ASN A 337 -37.14 -14.79 13.69
C ASN A 337 -36.04 -14.53 12.64
N VAL A 338 -34.78 -14.85 12.94
CA VAL A 338 -33.68 -14.72 11.96
C VAL A 338 -33.91 -15.70 10.81
N PRO A 339 -33.91 -15.24 9.54
CA PRO A 339 -34.15 -16.12 8.40
C PRO A 339 -33.02 -17.14 8.24
N THR A 340 -33.38 -18.34 7.81
CA THR A 340 -32.39 -19.32 7.38
C THR A 340 -31.84 -18.91 6.00
N VAL A 341 -30.52 -18.81 5.90
CA VAL A 341 -29.82 -18.44 4.67
C VAL A 341 -28.92 -19.60 4.27
N ASN A 342 -29.02 -20.04 3.02
CA ASN A 342 -28.13 -21.09 2.54
C ASN A 342 -26.73 -20.50 2.27
N PRO A 343 -25.66 -20.99 2.92
CA PRO A 343 -24.32 -20.48 2.70
C PRO A 343 -23.87 -20.70 1.25
N PRO A 344 -23.07 -19.80 0.66
CA PRO A 344 -22.42 -20.03 -0.62
C PRO A 344 -21.63 -21.35 -0.59
N ALA A 345 -21.53 -22.06 -1.72
CA ALA A 345 -20.70 -23.25 -1.79
C ALA A 345 -19.25 -22.90 -1.37
N PRO A 346 -18.61 -23.67 -0.47
CA PRO A 346 -17.24 -23.38 -0.08
C PRO A 346 -16.34 -23.50 -1.32
N LEU A 347 -15.59 -22.44 -1.62
CA LEU A 347 -14.54 -22.50 -2.61
C LEU A 347 -13.35 -23.22 -1.96
N PHE A 348 -13.09 -24.45 -2.39
CA PHE A 348 -11.89 -25.19 -2.03
C PHE A 348 -10.80 -24.87 -3.05
N PRO A 349 -9.52 -24.66 -2.65
CA PRO A 349 -8.44 -24.52 -3.62
C PRO A 349 -8.39 -25.76 -4.49
N THR A 350 -8.77 -25.60 -5.76
CA THR A 350 -8.96 -26.71 -6.69
C THR A 350 -7.64 -26.94 -7.43
N ASN A 351 -6.74 -27.73 -6.85
CA ASN A 351 -5.54 -28.21 -7.56
C ASN A 351 -5.90 -29.36 -8.51
N THR A 352 -6.78 -29.11 -9.49
CA THR A 352 -7.07 -30.09 -10.55
C THR A 352 -6.20 -29.80 -11.77
N PRO A 353 -5.07 -30.50 -11.97
CA PRO A 353 -4.31 -30.40 -13.21
C PRO A 353 -5.15 -30.95 -14.36
N THR A 354 -5.34 -30.14 -15.40
CA THR A 354 -5.92 -30.58 -16.68
C THR A 354 -5.00 -31.63 -17.30
N ALA A 355 -5.46 -32.88 -17.36
CA ALA A 355 -4.71 -33.98 -17.94
C ALA A 355 -4.46 -33.75 -19.44
N THR A 356 -3.19 -33.55 -19.81
CA THR A 356 -2.72 -33.63 -21.20
C THR A 356 -2.44 -35.12 -21.51
N PRO A 357 -2.88 -35.67 -22.65
CA PRO A 357 -2.82 -37.12 -22.89
C PRO A 357 -1.38 -37.63 -23.01
N LEU A 358 -1.15 -38.77 -22.36
CA LEU A 358 0.11 -39.48 -22.19
C LEU A 358 0.56 -40.21 -23.48
N PRO A 359 1.83 -40.09 -23.93
CA PRO A 359 2.44 -41.14 -24.73
C PRO A 359 2.96 -42.27 -23.83
N THR A 360 2.52 -43.49 -24.15
CA THR A 360 2.94 -44.75 -23.55
C THR A 360 4.42 -45.02 -23.79
N SER A 361 5.19 -45.21 -22.72
CA SER A 361 6.09 -46.37 -22.57
C SER A 361 6.72 -46.43 -21.17
N THR A 362 6.68 -47.62 -20.60
CA THR A 362 7.48 -48.05 -19.44
C THR A 362 8.58 -48.95 -20.01
N PRO A 363 9.85 -48.78 -19.60
CA PRO A 363 10.34 -49.56 -18.47
C PRO A 363 11.27 -48.81 -17.48
N THR A 364 11.13 -49.21 -16.21
CA THR A 364 12.13 -49.28 -15.11
C THR A 364 12.95 -48.01 -14.77
N PRO A 365 12.73 -47.39 -13.58
CA PRO A 365 13.40 -46.16 -13.20
C PRO A 365 14.86 -46.43 -12.84
N THR A 366 15.77 -45.97 -13.69
CA THR A 366 17.11 -45.60 -13.23
C THR A 366 16.96 -44.26 -12.52
N GLN A 367 17.27 -44.23 -11.22
CA GLN A 367 17.19 -43.04 -10.37
C GLN A 367 18.20 -41.99 -10.86
N SER A 368 17.78 -41.18 -11.83
CA SER A 368 18.57 -40.09 -12.44
C SER A 368 17.75 -38.79 -12.53
N GLY A 369 16.72 -38.65 -11.70
CA GLY A 369 15.99 -37.40 -11.51
C GLY A 369 16.70 -36.47 -10.52
N PRO A 370 16.40 -35.15 -10.56
CA PRO A 370 16.88 -34.19 -9.55
C PRO A 370 16.46 -34.63 -8.15
N CYS A 371 17.27 -34.33 -7.13
CA CYS A 371 16.94 -34.63 -5.73
C CYS A 371 15.63 -33.93 -5.34
N LEU A 372 14.65 -34.70 -4.89
CA LEU A 372 13.30 -34.21 -4.62
C LEU A 372 12.74 -34.86 -3.36
N ILE A 373 12.05 -34.08 -2.53
CA ILE A 373 11.26 -34.54 -1.38
C ILE A 373 9.78 -34.40 -1.76
N SER A 374 9.04 -35.50 -1.78
CA SER A 374 7.59 -35.50 -1.98
C SER A 374 6.88 -35.76 -0.66
N VAL A 375 6.01 -34.85 -0.26
CA VAL A 375 5.25 -34.90 1.00
C VAL A 375 3.98 -35.71 0.79
N PHE A 376 3.79 -36.81 1.53
CA PHE A 376 2.59 -37.65 1.42
C PHE A 376 1.72 -37.63 2.68
N ALA A 377 2.20 -37.01 3.76
CA ALA A 377 1.43 -36.63 4.94
C ALA A 377 1.95 -35.28 5.47
N PRO A 378 1.11 -34.47 6.17
CA PRO A 378 1.51 -33.16 6.67
C PRO A 378 2.86 -33.19 7.41
N THR A 379 3.78 -32.32 7.00
CA THR A 379 5.17 -32.29 7.48
C THR A 379 5.59 -30.90 7.87
N ASN A 380 6.12 -30.77 9.08
CA ASN A 380 6.64 -29.50 9.58
C ASN A 380 8.00 -29.17 8.94
N VAL A 381 8.19 -27.89 8.62
CA VAL A 381 9.47 -27.29 8.20
C VAL A 381 9.79 -26.11 9.11
N TYR A 382 11.08 -25.86 9.32
CA TYR A 382 11.57 -25.00 10.40
C TYR A 382 12.52 -23.91 9.89
N GLN A 383 12.52 -22.74 10.54
CA GLN A 383 13.39 -21.62 10.15
C GLN A 383 14.87 -21.91 10.37
N ILE A 384 15.18 -22.70 11.40
CA ILE A 384 16.52 -23.20 11.75
C ILE A 384 16.43 -24.72 12.01
N PRO A 385 17.54 -25.49 11.97
CA PRO A 385 17.53 -26.94 12.17
C PRO A 385 17.36 -27.33 13.65
N ASN A 386 16.24 -26.91 14.24
CA ASN A 386 15.80 -27.20 15.60
C ASN A 386 14.27 -27.39 15.59
N ALA A 387 13.80 -28.55 16.04
CA ALA A 387 12.40 -28.95 15.97
C ALA A 387 11.49 -28.32 17.06
N ASP A 388 11.97 -27.29 17.76
CA ASP A 388 11.17 -26.49 18.69
C ASP A 388 10.04 -25.75 17.94
N ILE A 389 8.86 -25.68 18.56
CA ILE A 389 7.68 -25.03 17.98
C ILE A 389 7.89 -23.54 17.69
N SER A 390 8.78 -22.87 18.45
CA SER A 390 9.17 -21.48 18.21
C SER A 390 9.91 -21.28 16.88
N ASN A 391 10.52 -22.35 16.35
CA ASN A 391 11.22 -22.33 15.07
C ASN A 391 10.36 -22.92 13.93
N LEU A 392 9.12 -23.32 14.19
CA LEU A 392 8.21 -23.85 13.17
C LEU A 392 7.93 -22.73 12.15
N GLN A 393 8.38 -22.95 10.92
CA GLN A 393 8.13 -22.01 9.82
C GLN A 393 6.76 -22.28 9.21
N ASP A 394 6.47 -23.57 8.94
CA ASP A 394 5.23 -23.99 8.31
C ASP A 394 4.98 -25.50 8.47
N GLN A 395 3.77 -25.95 8.13
CA GLN A 395 3.42 -27.35 7.93
C GLN A 395 3.00 -27.59 6.47
N VAL A 396 3.91 -28.19 5.69
CA VAL A 396 3.68 -28.54 4.29
C VAL A 396 2.65 -29.68 4.21
N SER A 397 1.56 -29.45 3.50
CA SER A 397 0.48 -30.44 3.33
C SER A 397 0.88 -31.60 2.42
N ALA A 398 0.16 -32.72 2.54
CA ALA A 398 0.31 -33.86 1.63
C ALA A 398 0.08 -33.44 0.17
N GLY A 399 0.94 -33.92 -0.73
CA GLY A 399 1.02 -33.51 -2.13
C GLY A 399 2.07 -32.42 -2.41
N GLY A 400 2.65 -31.79 -1.37
CA GLY A 400 3.74 -30.82 -1.55
C GLY A 400 5.04 -31.45 -2.05
N GLU A 401 5.84 -30.67 -2.78
CA GLU A 401 7.19 -31.05 -3.20
C GLU A 401 8.22 -30.02 -2.75
N LEU A 402 9.35 -30.47 -2.22
CA LEU A 402 10.45 -29.62 -1.77
C LEU A 402 11.73 -30.04 -2.51
N ILE A 403 12.51 -29.06 -2.95
CA ILE A 403 13.82 -29.28 -3.58
C ILE A 403 14.90 -29.01 -2.53
N PRO A 404 15.68 -30.03 -2.12
CA PRO A 404 16.77 -29.83 -1.18
C PRO A 404 17.90 -29.01 -1.80
N THR A 405 18.34 -27.98 -1.08
CA THR A 405 19.42 -27.06 -1.48
C THR A 405 20.71 -27.33 -0.70
N GLY A 406 20.65 -28.09 0.39
CA GLY A 406 21.81 -28.52 1.18
C GLY A 406 21.42 -29.38 2.37
N ARG A 407 22.40 -29.86 3.14
CA ARG A 407 22.19 -30.61 4.39
C ARG A 407 23.23 -30.27 5.45
N LEU A 408 22.91 -30.56 6.71
CA LEU A 408 23.92 -30.55 7.77
C LEU A 408 24.92 -31.71 7.61
N ALA A 409 26.12 -31.53 8.18
CA ALA A 409 27.22 -32.51 8.09
C ALA A 409 26.86 -33.89 8.70
N ASP A 410 26.02 -33.89 9.73
CA ASP A 410 25.50 -35.08 10.41
C ASP A 410 24.27 -35.70 9.71
N ASN A 411 23.78 -35.06 8.63
CA ASN A 411 22.59 -35.44 7.87
C ASN A 411 21.30 -35.48 8.70
N SER A 412 21.23 -34.76 9.83
CA SER A 412 20.03 -34.70 10.67
C SER A 412 18.94 -33.76 10.10
N TRP A 413 19.36 -32.76 9.32
CA TRP A 413 18.48 -31.77 8.69
C TRP A 413 18.89 -31.43 7.26
N TRP A 414 17.90 -31.24 6.40
CA TRP A 414 18.07 -30.80 5.02
C TRP A 414 17.47 -29.41 4.84
N ARG A 415 18.20 -28.52 4.17
CA ARG A 415 17.71 -27.19 3.77
C ARG A 415 16.99 -27.30 2.43
N THR A 416 15.89 -26.59 2.28
CA THR A 416 15.02 -26.68 1.08
C THR A 416 14.95 -25.35 0.33
N ASN A 417 14.37 -25.36 -0.87
CA ASN A 417 14.04 -24.16 -1.63
C ASN A 417 12.79 -23.43 -1.10
N TYR A 418 12.06 -24.03 -0.15
CA TYR A 418 10.89 -23.44 0.48
C TYR A 418 11.31 -22.41 1.51
N ALA A 419 11.58 -21.19 1.04
CA ALA A 419 12.07 -20.07 1.85
C ALA A 419 13.32 -20.42 2.70
N GLY A 420 14.15 -21.35 2.22
CA GLY A 420 15.35 -21.81 2.94
C GLY A 420 15.06 -22.65 4.18
N ALA A 421 13.82 -23.13 4.37
CA ALA A 421 13.39 -23.88 5.54
C ALA A 421 14.10 -25.23 5.65
N TRP A 422 14.22 -25.69 6.89
CA TRP A 422 14.84 -26.94 7.28
C TRP A 422 13.81 -28.02 7.54
N ILE A 423 14.03 -29.20 6.97
CA ILE A 423 13.23 -30.40 7.21
C ILE A 423 14.09 -31.45 7.92
N GLN A 424 13.52 -32.08 8.94
CA GLN A 424 14.22 -33.09 9.73
C GLN A 424 14.21 -34.43 8.99
N THR A 425 15.36 -35.09 8.88
CA THR A 425 15.47 -36.35 8.12
C THR A 425 14.75 -37.53 8.79
N SER A 426 14.38 -37.41 10.06
CA SER A 426 13.49 -38.36 10.76
C SER A 426 12.09 -38.44 10.15
N THR A 427 11.66 -37.44 9.38
CA THR A 427 10.37 -37.44 8.68
C THR A 427 10.40 -38.29 7.39
N PHE A 428 11.58 -38.70 6.93
CA PHE A 428 11.77 -39.38 5.65
C PHE A 428 11.33 -40.84 5.76
N GLY A 429 10.44 -41.28 4.89
CA GLY A 429 9.73 -42.55 4.95
C GLY A 429 8.52 -42.56 5.91
N VAL A 430 8.28 -41.47 6.64
CA VAL A 430 7.15 -41.36 7.59
C VAL A 430 6.07 -40.42 7.05
N THR A 431 6.45 -39.20 6.67
CA THR A 431 5.55 -38.18 6.13
C THR A 431 6.01 -37.63 4.79
N VAL A 432 7.28 -37.86 4.42
CA VAL A 432 7.86 -37.49 3.12
C VAL A 432 8.67 -38.63 2.52
N ASN A 433 8.76 -38.69 1.19
CA ASN A 433 9.63 -39.61 0.45
C ASN A 433 10.70 -38.83 -0.31
N VAL A 434 11.91 -39.37 -0.38
CA VAL A 434 13.01 -38.78 -1.15
C VAL A 434 13.23 -39.57 -2.42
N THR A 435 13.34 -38.88 -3.55
CA THR A 435 13.62 -39.47 -4.86
C THR A 435 14.74 -38.72 -5.58
N GLY A 436 15.27 -39.31 -6.65
CA GLY A 436 16.39 -38.73 -7.40
C GLY A 436 17.75 -38.87 -6.71
N ASN A 437 18.77 -38.19 -7.23
CA ASN A 437 20.14 -38.26 -6.71
C ASN A 437 20.41 -37.19 -5.65
N CYS A 438 20.28 -37.56 -4.37
CA CYS A 438 20.53 -36.69 -3.23
C CYS A 438 21.91 -36.88 -2.56
N ALA A 439 22.78 -37.73 -3.11
CA ALA A 439 24.05 -38.09 -2.48
C ALA A 439 25.02 -36.91 -2.34
N ASN A 440 24.92 -35.95 -3.26
CA ASN A 440 25.86 -34.82 -3.40
C ASN A 440 25.29 -33.48 -2.89
N LEU A 441 24.29 -33.50 -2.01
CA LEU A 441 23.80 -32.25 -1.40
C LEU A 441 24.94 -31.54 -0.64
N PRO A 442 25.15 -30.23 -0.90
CA PRO A 442 26.23 -29.49 -0.27
C PRO A 442 26.03 -29.41 1.25
N ILE A 443 27.13 -29.46 1.99
CA ILE A 443 27.11 -29.23 3.43
C ILE A 443 26.92 -27.73 3.67
N VAL A 444 25.86 -27.38 4.39
CA VAL A 444 25.51 -26.00 4.72
C VAL A 444 25.46 -25.82 6.24
N SER A 445 25.83 -24.64 6.71
CA SER A 445 25.66 -24.26 8.12
C SER A 445 24.24 -23.72 8.38
N PRO A 446 23.72 -23.86 9.61
CA PRO A 446 22.41 -23.33 10.03
C PRO A 446 22.16 -21.88 9.65
#